data_AF-A0A2E7RUM6-F1
#
_entry.id   AF-A0A2E7RUM6-F1
#
_cell.length_a   1.000
_cell.length_b   1.000
_cell.length_c   1.000
_cell.angle_alpha   90.00
_cell.angle_beta   90.00
_cell.angle_gamma   90.00
#
_symmetry.space_group_name_H-M   'P 1'
#
loop_
_entity.id
_entity.type
_entity.pdbx_description
1 polymer ?
#
loop_
_entity_poly.entity_id
_entity_poly.type
_entity_poly.pdbx_seq_one_letter_code
_entity_poly.pdbx_strand_id
1 'polypeptide(L)'
;MAADTTTDTTTDTTTDTTTDTTTDSTADSAAEHPSNSRLSLDCRPDRGGVLVTGRERQALMFSSPSRRLRIHRTRSRWIVRSVPGLAVLAAAVIIAGSGCGYLIGPQHREQVRSIAVPVFACSDDRPGLGLRLTEAVHKEIQRRLPYRVVPGGSADSRLIGRVLGAYKDVIGETRNDDPRTLQLQLAVEVTWTDMRTQKVLAQRVVADDSPAVTLMTDSSFSPETGQSMATASQQVIDRMARQIVDLLEAPW
;
A
#
# COMPACT_ATOMS: atom_id res chain seq x y z
N MET A 1 56.84 54.94 14.20
CA MET A 1 55.36 54.89 14.29
C MET A 1 55.00 53.40 14.42
N ALA A 2 55.22 52.74 15.56
CA ALA A 2 54.97 53.10 16.97
C ALA A 2 53.45 53.27 17.25
N ALA A 3 52.81 52.66 18.26
CA ALA A 3 53.24 51.73 19.34
C ALA A 3 52.18 50.60 19.52
N ASP A 4 52.38 49.43 20.17
CA ASP A 4 53.33 48.90 21.18
C ASP A 4 52.89 49.06 22.67
N THR A 5 53.20 48.05 23.53
CA THR A 5 52.81 47.86 24.96
C THR A 5 51.30 47.76 25.31
N THR A 6 50.80 47.19 26.43
CA THR A 6 51.18 46.02 27.28
C THR A 6 50.05 45.67 28.30
N THR A 7 49.89 44.37 28.62
CA THR A 7 49.35 43.67 29.83
C THR A 7 48.45 44.38 30.87
N ASP A 8 47.28 43.79 31.21
CA ASP A 8 46.93 43.23 32.55
C ASP A 8 45.51 42.56 32.55
N THR A 9 44.85 42.24 33.68
CA THR A 9 44.99 41.11 34.65
C THR A 9 43.96 41.29 35.81
N THR A 10 43.61 40.23 36.56
CA THR A 10 42.77 40.22 37.80
C THR A 10 41.25 40.34 37.54
N THR A 11 40.30 39.46 37.93
CA THR A 11 40.10 38.43 38.99
C THR A 11 39.26 38.91 40.17
N ASP A 12 38.00 38.44 40.28
CA ASP A 12 37.40 37.92 41.52
C ASP A 12 35.99 37.28 41.27
N THR A 13 35.30 36.58 42.20
CA THR A 13 35.61 35.43 43.09
C THR A 13 34.43 35.24 44.08
N THR A 14 33.75 34.07 44.08
CA THR A 14 32.93 33.53 45.22
C THR A 14 31.61 34.32 45.54
N THR A 15 30.47 33.72 45.92
CA THR A 15 30.24 32.79 47.06
C THR A 15 29.01 31.88 46.87
N ASP A 16 29.08 30.67 47.44
CA ASP A 16 27.99 29.68 47.55
C ASP A 16 26.82 30.11 48.44
N THR A 17 25.71 29.36 48.35
CA THR A 17 24.96 28.90 49.55
C THR A 17 24.26 27.58 49.23
N THR A 18 24.52 26.56 50.06
CA THR A 18 23.88 25.23 50.01
C THR A 18 23.02 25.03 51.25
N THR A 19 21.80 24.50 51.10
CA THR A 19 21.07 23.84 52.19
C THR A 19 20.17 22.72 51.68
N ASP A 20 20.22 21.56 52.33
CA ASP A 20 19.33 20.41 52.10
C ASP A 20 17.90 20.64 52.60
N THR A 21 16.97 19.76 52.18
CA THR A 21 16.08 19.03 53.11
C THR A 21 15.52 17.77 52.45
N THR A 22 15.54 16.65 53.16
CA THR A 22 14.99 15.35 52.73
C THR A 22 13.75 14.98 53.53
N THR A 23 12.65 14.71 52.83
CA THR A 23 11.46 13.91 53.24
C THR A 23 10.81 13.47 51.93
N ASP A 24 10.81 12.20 51.54
CA ASP A 24 9.99 11.10 52.09
C ASP A 24 8.51 11.47 52.26
N SER A 25 7.67 10.79 51.48
CA SER A 25 6.26 10.59 51.77
C SER A 25 5.85 9.24 51.15
N THR A 26 6.23 8.18 51.86
CA THR A 26 5.89 6.81 51.51
C THR A 26 4.39 6.53 51.71
N ALA A 27 3.73 6.05 50.65
CA ALA A 27 2.44 5.35 50.61
C ALA A 27 1.17 6.01 51.22
N ASP A 28 0.10 6.02 50.43
CA ASP A 28 -1.26 5.83 50.96
C ASP A 28 -2.12 4.99 49.97
N SER A 29 -3.05 4.24 50.54
CA SER A 29 -4.29 3.72 49.93
C SER A 29 -4.17 2.84 48.69
N ALA A 30 -3.91 1.56 48.93
CA ALA A 30 -4.49 0.50 48.11
C ALA A 30 -6.03 0.51 48.25
N ALA A 31 -6.74 0.43 47.13
CA ALA A 31 -8.18 0.17 47.09
C ALA A 31 -8.45 -0.93 46.06
N GLU A 32 -8.80 -2.11 46.56
CA GLU A 32 -8.98 -3.32 45.76
C GLU A 32 -10.46 -3.55 45.40
N HIS A 33 -10.70 -4.58 44.56
CA HIS A 33 -12.00 -5.21 44.29
C HIS A 33 -13.02 -4.45 43.40
N PRO A 34 -13.96 -5.17 42.73
CA PRO A 34 -14.27 -4.86 41.32
C PRO A 34 -15.75 -4.59 41.00
N SER A 35 -16.01 -3.95 39.85
CA SER A 35 -17.35 -3.83 39.25
C SER A 35 -17.47 -4.62 37.94
N ASN A 36 -18.17 -5.75 38.00
CA ASN A 36 -18.43 -6.62 36.85
C ASN A 36 -19.61 -6.11 35.99
N SER A 37 -19.36 -5.17 35.08
CA SER A 37 -20.37 -4.69 34.12
C SER A 37 -20.37 -5.53 32.82
N ARG A 38 -20.98 -6.71 32.87
CA ARG A 38 -21.24 -7.55 31.68
C ARG A 38 -22.25 -6.86 30.76
N LEU A 39 -21.81 -6.42 29.58
CA LEU A 39 -22.69 -6.04 28.46
C LEU A 39 -22.30 -6.83 27.21
N SER A 40 -22.75 -8.09 27.16
CA SER A 40 -22.72 -8.89 25.94
C SER A 40 -23.81 -8.38 24.99
N LEU A 41 -23.43 -7.71 23.91
CA LEU A 41 -24.33 -7.46 22.78
C LEU A 41 -24.01 -8.46 21.67
N ASP A 42 -24.72 -9.58 21.69
CA ASP A 42 -24.83 -10.51 20.57
C ASP A 42 -25.51 -9.82 19.36
N CYS A 43 -24.73 -9.40 18.37
CA CYS A 43 -25.27 -8.98 17.07
C CYS A 43 -25.26 -10.15 16.07
N ARG A 44 -26.28 -11.03 16.16
CA ARG A 44 -26.65 -11.96 15.07
C ARG A 44 -27.65 -11.28 14.11
N PRO A 45 -27.36 -11.20 12.80
CA PRO A 45 -28.38 -11.12 11.76
C PRO A 45 -28.91 -12.51 11.39
N ASP A 46 -30.16 -12.55 10.91
CA ASP A 46 -30.96 -13.77 10.73
C ASP A 46 -30.67 -14.57 9.44
N ARG A 47 -31.10 -15.84 9.39
CA ARG A 47 -31.00 -16.74 8.24
C ARG A 47 -32.20 -16.60 7.29
N GLY A 48 -32.15 -15.60 6.40
CA GLY A 48 -33.07 -15.50 5.26
C GLY A 48 -32.84 -16.62 4.22
N GLY A 49 -33.51 -17.77 4.37
CA GLY A 49 -33.46 -18.88 3.42
C GLY A 49 -34.48 -18.73 2.29
N VAL A 50 -34.03 -18.84 1.03
CA VAL A 50 -34.91 -18.90 -0.15
C VAL A 50 -34.65 -20.20 -0.91
N LEU A 51 -35.64 -21.11 -0.92
CA LEU A 51 -35.68 -22.25 -1.83
C LEU A 51 -36.23 -21.79 -3.19
N VAL A 52 -35.51 -22.10 -4.26
CA VAL A 52 -36.07 -22.16 -5.62
C VAL A 52 -35.65 -23.48 -6.26
N THR A 53 -36.66 -24.26 -6.68
CA THR A 53 -36.49 -25.45 -7.51
C THR A 53 -35.92 -25.04 -8.88
N GLY A 54 -34.98 -25.74 -9.50
CA GLY A 54 -34.91 -27.19 -9.59
C GLY A 54 -35.62 -27.64 -10.86
N ARG A 55 -34.92 -27.65 -12.01
CA ARG A 55 -35.48 -28.17 -13.28
C ARG A 55 -34.45 -28.89 -14.15
N GLU A 56 -34.86 -30.09 -14.56
CA GLU A 56 -34.44 -30.94 -15.69
C GLU A 56 -33.00 -30.87 -16.24
N ARG A 57 -32.32 -32.02 -16.13
CA ARG A 57 -31.40 -32.49 -17.18
C ARG A 57 -32.19 -32.70 -18.48
N GLN A 58 -31.75 -32.15 -19.60
CA GLN A 58 -32.06 -32.72 -20.92
C GLN A 58 -30.79 -32.80 -21.75
N ALA A 59 -30.25 -34.01 -21.87
CA ALA A 59 -29.21 -34.33 -22.85
C ALA A 59 -29.90 -34.79 -24.14
N LEU A 60 -29.76 -34.02 -25.22
CA LEU A 60 -30.12 -34.47 -26.57
C LEU A 60 -28.91 -34.42 -27.48
N MET A 61 -28.65 -35.55 -28.12
CA MET A 61 -27.58 -35.71 -29.10
C MET A 61 -27.93 -34.90 -30.35
N PHE A 62 -27.11 -33.91 -30.69
CA PHE A 62 -27.09 -33.36 -32.05
C PHE A 62 -25.84 -33.82 -32.78
N SER A 63 -26.00 -34.90 -33.53
CA SER A 63 -24.95 -35.50 -34.35
C SER A 63 -24.90 -34.87 -35.75
N SER A 64 -23.69 -34.49 -36.18
CA SER A 64 -23.38 -34.14 -37.58
C SER A 64 -24.08 -32.88 -38.15
N PRO A 65 -23.69 -32.41 -39.36
CA PRO A 65 -22.53 -32.82 -40.16
C PRO A 65 -21.49 -31.70 -40.35
N SER A 66 -20.26 -32.11 -40.65
CA SER A 66 -19.18 -31.20 -41.06
C SER A 66 -19.50 -30.56 -42.42
N ARG A 67 -19.85 -29.26 -42.41
CA ARG A 67 -20.05 -28.47 -43.64
C ARG A 67 -18.72 -28.30 -44.37
N ARG A 68 -18.42 -29.19 -45.32
CA ARG A 68 -17.31 -29.05 -46.26
C ARG A 68 -17.52 -27.79 -47.12
N LEU A 69 -16.90 -26.67 -46.75
CA LEU A 69 -16.85 -25.49 -47.62
C LEU A 69 -16.13 -25.87 -48.92
N ARG A 70 -16.91 -25.98 -50.00
CA ARG A 70 -16.40 -26.24 -51.35
C ARG A 70 -15.83 -24.95 -51.92
N ILE A 71 -14.63 -24.57 -51.48
CA ILE A 71 -13.96 -23.35 -51.93
C ILE A 71 -13.78 -23.42 -53.45
N HIS A 72 -14.46 -22.51 -54.16
CA HIS A 72 -14.31 -22.37 -55.61
C HIS A 72 -12.93 -21.81 -55.91
N ARG A 73 -12.00 -22.69 -56.30
CA ARG A 73 -10.63 -22.34 -56.69
C ARG A 73 -10.63 -21.63 -58.05
N THR A 74 -11.09 -20.38 -58.07
CA THR A 74 -11.08 -19.51 -59.25
C THR A 74 -9.65 -19.40 -59.76
N ARG A 75 -9.37 -20.01 -60.92
CA ARG A 75 -8.01 -20.16 -61.47
C ARG A 75 -7.59 -18.87 -62.16
N SER A 76 -7.49 -17.81 -61.36
CA SER A 76 -7.25 -16.43 -61.78
C SER A 76 -5.83 -16.29 -62.34
N ARG A 77 -5.68 -16.46 -63.66
CA ARG A 77 -4.39 -16.38 -64.38
C ARG A 77 -3.94 -14.94 -64.57
N TRP A 78 -3.76 -14.21 -63.47
CA TRP A 78 -3.09 -12.91 -63.50
C TRP A 78 -1.61 -13.13 -63.75
N ILE A 79 -1.11 -12.55 -64.85
CA ILE A 79 0.26 -12.69 -65.30
C ILE A 79 1.12 -11.82 -64.39
N VAL A 80 1.65 -12.40 -63.31
CA VAL A 80 2.57 -11.72 -62.41
C VAL A 80 3.89 -11.50 -63.16
N ARG A 81 4.08 -10.32 -63.73
CA ARG A 81 5.33 -9.92 -64.38
C ARG A 81 6.34 -9.54 -63.29
N SER A 82 6.90 -10.56 -62.64
CA SER A 82 7.73 -10.46 -61.44
C SER A 82 8.90 -9.48 -61.60
N VAL A 83 8.85 -8.38 -60.86
CA VAL A 83 10.02 -7.54 -60.57
C VAL A 83 10.57 -8.01 -59.22
N PRO A 84 11.63 -8.85 -59.19
CA PRO A 84 12.05 -9.54 -57.96
C PRO A 84 12.50 -8.58 -56.86
N GLY A 85 13.06 -7.42 -57.22
CA GLY A 85 13.56 -6.42 -56.26
C GLY A 85 12.48 -5.92 -55.29
N LEU A 86 11.25 -5.68 -55.75
CA LEU A 86 10.18 -5.14 -54.89
C LEU A 86 9.72 -6.17 -53.84
N ALA A 87 9.68 -7.45 -54.21
CA ALA A 87 9.33 -8.54 -53.29
C ALA A 87 10.41 -8.75 -52.21
N VAL A 88 11.69 -8.67 -52.59
CA VAL A 88 12.83 -8.75 -51.65
C VAL A 88 12.82 -7.56 -50.68
N LEU A 89 12.57 -6.35 -51.17
CA LEU A 89 12.54 -5.14 -50.33
C LEU A 89 11.36 -5.18 -49.33
N ALA A 90 10.18 -5.63 -49.78
CA ALA A 90 9.02 -5.83 -48.89
C ALA A 90 9.28 -6.92 -47.82
N ALA A 91 9.94 -8.03 -48.18
CA ALA A 91 10.31 -9.07 -47.24
C ALA A 91 11.32 -8.58 -46.18
N ALA A 92 12.32 -7.78 -46.60
CA ALA A 92 13.30 -7.19 -45.70
C ALA A 92 12.66 -6.26 -44.65
N VAL A 93 11.68 -5.44 -45.06
CA VAL A 93 10.93 -4.56 -44.14
C VAL A 93 10.11 -5.36 -43.12
N ILE A 94 9.49 -6.48 -43.52
CA ILE A 94 8.73 -7.34 -42.61
C ILE A 94 9.65 -7.98 -41.55
N ILE A 95 10.84 -8.45 -41.96
CA ILE A 95 11.83 -9.05 -41.05
C ILE A 95 12.42 -7.99 -40.09
N ALA A 96 12.65 -6.76 -40.57
CA ALA A 96 13.12 -5.65 -39.73
C ALA A 96 12.05 -5.13 -38.76
N GLY A 97 10.76 -5.26 -39.08
CA GLY A 97 9.64 -4.84 -38.23
C GLY A 97 9.21 -5.87 -37.17
N SER A 98 9.62 -7.14 -37.30
CA SER A 98 9.18 -8.21 -36.40
C SER A 98 10.08 -8.35 -35.16
N GLY A 99 9.68 -7.76 -34.02
CA GLY A 99 10.18 -8.27 -32.72
C GLY A 99 10.51 -7.30 -31.59
N CYS A 100 9.79 -6.19 -31.39
CA CYS A 100 9.72 -5.64 -30.02
C CYS A 100 8.89 -6.60 -29.14
N GLY A 101 9.56 -7.55 -28.49
CA GLY A 101 8.95 -8.63 -27.71
C GLY A 101 8.36 -8.16 -26.37
N TYR A 102 7.23 -7.45 -26.40
CA TYR A 102 6.49 -7.04 -25.21
C TYR A 102 5.88 -8.25 -24.49
N LEU A 103 6.62 -8.78 -23.51
CA LEU A 103 6.16 -9.83 -22.59
C LEU A 103 5.14 -9.26 -21.59
N ILE A 104 3.88 -9.15 -22.02
CA ILE A 104 2.74 -8.86 -21.14
C ILE A 104 2.37 -10.15 -20.39
N GLY A 105 3.15 -10.45 -19.35
CA GLY A 105 2.92 -11.53 -18.40
C GLY A 105 2.52 -11.02 -17.01
N PRO A 106 2.01 -11.89 -16.13
CA PRO A 106 1.79 -11.54 -14.72
C PRO A 106 3.09 -11.04 -14.08
N GLN A 107 3.07 -9.84 -13.50
CA GLN A 107 4.25 -9.26 -12.83
C GLN A 107 4.45 -9.79 -11.40
N HIS A 108 3.43 -10.46 -10.83
CA HIS A 108 3.49 -11.08 -9.51
C HIS A 108 4.28 -12.40 -9.55
N ARG A 109 4.96 -12.74 -8.44
CA ARG A 109 5.75 -13.97 -8.34
C ARG A 109 4.85 -15.21 -8.18
N GLU A 110 4.84 -16.09 -9.17
CA GLU A 110 4.07 -17.36 -9.18
C GLU A 110 4.33 -18.29 -7.98
N GLN A 111 5.48 -18.12 -7.30
CA GLN A 111 5.88 -18.90 -6.13
C GLN A 111 5.24 -18.42 -4.82
N VAL A 112 4.68 -17.21 -4.77
CA VAL A 112 3.98 -16.68 -3.59
C VAL A 112 2.47 -16.82 -3.82
N ARG A 113 1.81 -17.67 -3.03
CA ARG A 113 0.36 -17.93 -3.17
C ARG A 113 -0.43 -17.44 -1.97
N SER A 114 0.23 -17.25 -0.84
CA SER A 114 -0.35 -16.80 0.42
C SER A 114 0.46 -15.69 1.07
N ILE A 115 -0.25 -14.76 1.69
CA ILE A 115 0.31 -13.59 2.35
C ILE A 115 -0.33 -13.40 3.72
N ALA A 116 0.50 -13.26 4.74
CA ALA A 116 0.07 -12.86 6.08
C ALA A 116 0.29 -11.36 6.24
N VAL A 117 -0.79 -10.62 6.53
CA VAL A 117 -0.76 -9.19 6.86
C VAL A 117 -1.26 -9.04 8.29
N PRO A 118 -0.36 -8.90 9.30
CA PRO A 118 -0.75 -8.52 10.65
C PRO A 118 -1.39 -7.12 10.67
N VAL A 119 -2.02 -6.77 11.80
CA VAL A 119 -2.46 -5.38 11.99
C VAL A 119 -1.24 -4.47 12.00
N PHE A 120 -1.27 -3.43 11.15
CA PHE A 120 -0.20 -2.44 11.07
C PHE A 120 -0.03 -1.76 12.43
N ALA A 121 1.21 -1.72 12.93
CA ALA A 121 1.55 -0.97 14.14
C ALA A 121 1.27 0.52 13.92
N CYS A 122 1.00 1.27 14.98
CA CYS A 122 0.71 2.69 14.89
C CYS A 122 1.45 3.44 16.01
N SER A 123 2.23 4.44 15.63
CA SER A 123 2.97 5.32 16.55
C SER A 123 2.24 6.65 16.82
N ASP A 124 1.09 6.85 16.17
CA ASP A 124 0.24 8.05 16.21
C ASP A 124 -0.77 8.00 17.37
N ASP A 125 -1.21 9.15 17.88
CA ASP A 125 -2.21 9.23 18.95
C ASP A 125 -3.63 8.82 18.51
N ARG A 126 -3.91 8.78 17.20
CA ARG A 126 -5.25 8.49 16.66
C ARG A 126 -5.58 6.99 16.72
N PRO A 127 -6.52 6.56 17.57
CA PRO A 127 -6.87 5.15 17.68
C PRO A 127 -7.45 4.60 16.38
N GLY A 128 -7.07 3.37 16.04
CA GLY A 128 -7.64 2.62 14.90
C GLY A 128 -7.11 2.99 13.52
N LEU A 129 -6.18 3.95 13.37
CA LEU A 129 -5.58 4.30 12.08
C LEU A 129 -4.88 3.10 11.42
N GLY A 130 -4.05 2.37 12.18
CA GLY A 130 -3.42 1.12 11.73
C GLY A 130 -4.44 0.04 11.34
N LEU A 131 -5.55 -0.09 12.06
CA LEU A 131 -6.62 -1.06 11.74
C LEU A 131 -7.32 -0.72 10.43
N ARG A 132 -7.69 0.56 10.21
CA ARG A 132 -8.31 1.02 8.95
C ARG A 132 -7.40 0.83 7.75
N LEU A 133 -6.09 1.09 7.91
CA LEU A 133 -5.11 0.80 6.87
C LEU A 133 -4.99 -0.71 6.60
N THR A 134 -4.95 -1.53 7.66
CA THR A 134 -4.93 -3.01 7.54
C THR A 134 -6.16 -3.52 6.77
N GLU A 135 -7.34 -2.96 7.03
CA GLU A 135 -8.58 -3.31 6.33
C GLU A 135 -8.54 -2.91 4.85
N ALA A 136 -8.06 -1.69 4.54
CA ALA A 136 -7.92 -1.20 3.17
C ALA A 136 -6.89 -2.02 2.37
N VAL A 137 -5.73 -2.35 2.96
CA VAL A 137 -4.70 -3.22 2.36
C VAL A 137 -5.26 -4.62 2.11
N HIS A 138 -5.99 -5.22 3.06
CA HIS A 138 -6.63 -6.51 2.85
C HIS A 138 -7.63 -6.50 1.68
N LYS A 139 -8.49 -5.47 1.58
CA LYS A 139 -9.45 -5.32 0.49
C LYS A 139 -8.76 -5.17 -0.87
N GLU A 140 -7.73 -4.34 -0.95
CA GLU A 140 -7.06 -4.07 -2.24
C GLU A 140 -6.19 -5.26 -2.69
N ILE A 141 -5.57 -6.01 -1.76
CA ILE A 141 -4.93 -7.31 -2.07
C ILE A 141 -5.98 -8.27 -2.64
N GLN A 142 -7.11 -8.48 -1.97
CA GLN A 142 -8.17 -9.39 -2.42
C GLN A 142 -8.82 -8.99 -3.76
N ARG A 143 -8.66 -7.72 -4.17
CA ARG A 143 -9.23 -7.14 -5.39
C ARG A 143 -8.30 -7.22 -6.59
N ARG A 144 -6.99 -7.03 -6.39
CA ARG A 144 -5.98 -6.95 -7.47
C ARG A 144 -5.11 -8.19 -7.58
N LEU A 145 -4.70 -8.77 -6.45
CA LEU A 145 -3.70 -9.82 -6.40
C LEU A 145 -4.34 -11.21 -6.28
N PRO A 146 -3.81 -12.24 -6.95
CA PRO A 146 -4.27 -13.63 -6.79
C PRO A 146 -3.76 -14.28 -5.49
N TYR A 147 -3.19 -13.51 -4.55
CA TYR A 147 -2.68 -14.02 -3.29
C TYR A 147 -3.81 -14.28 -2.29
N ARG A 148 -3.80 -15.45 -1.64
CA ARG A 148 -4.69 -15.75 -0.53
C ARG A 148 -4.19 -15.07 0.75
N VAL A 149 -5.01 -14.20 1.32
CA VAL A 149 -4.80 -13.70 2.69
C VAL A 149 -4.94 -14.86 3.68
N VAL A 150 -3.96 -15.05 4.57
CA VAL A 150 -3.94 -16.12 5.59
C VAL A 150 -3.58 -15.57 6.98
N PRO A 151 -4.33 -15.90 8.05
CA PRO A 151 -4.06 -15.40 9.39
C PRO A 151 -2.87 -16.11 10.05
N GLY A 152 -1.66 -15.61 9.79
CA GLY A 152 -0.45 -15.87 10.57
C GLY A 152 0.23 -17.24 10.36
N GLY A 153 1.53 -17.29 10.67
CA GLY A 153 2.33 -18.53 10.73
C GLY A 153 2.63 -19.20 9.38
N SER A 154 1.61 -19.68 8.68
CA SER A 154 1.68 -20.63 7.56
C SER A 154 1.68 -20.01 6.16
N ALA A 155 1.76 -18.69 6.04
CA ALA A 155 1.79 -18.00 4.75
C ALA A 155 3.20 -18.01 4.11
N ASP A 156 3.26 -18.09 2.78
CA ASP A 156 4.51 -18.07 2.00
C ASP A 156 5.30 -16.77 2.20
N SER A 157 4.60 -15.66 2.46
CA SER A 157 5.19 -14.35 2.69
C SER A 157 4.46 -13.56 3.77
N ARG A 158 5.14 -12.56 4.34
CA ARG A 158 4.60 -11.70 5.42
C ARG A 158 4.83 -10.23 5.12
N LEU A 159 3.76 -9.45 5.14
CA LEU A 159 3.79 -7.99 5.02
C LEU A 159 3.67 -7.38 6.42
N ILE A 160 4.75 -6.80 6.92
CA ILE A 160 4.78 -6.05 8.18
C ILE A 160 4.74 -4.56 7.85
N GLY A 161 4.03 -3.75 8.64
CA GLY A 161 4.10 -2.30 8.49
C GLY A 161 3.77 -1.54 9.77
N ARG A 162 4.23 -0.30 9.80
CA ARG A 162 4.13 0.64 10.92
C ARG A 162 3.75 2.02 10.40
N VAL A 163 2.58 2.50 10.81
CA VAL A 163 2.16 3.89 10.58
C VAL A 163 3.02 4.80 11.47
N LEU A 164 3.78 5.69 10.83
CA LEU A 164 4.69 6.63 11.49
C LEU A 164 3.93 7.84 12.06
N GLY A 165 2.94 8.33 11.31
CA GLY A 165 2.07 9.44 11.72
C GLY A 165 1.10 9.89 10.61
N ALA A 166 0.06 10.62 11.01
CA ALA A 166 -0.89 11.29 10.12
C ALA A 166 -0.90 12.81 10.38
N TYR A 167 -0.19 13.55 9.52
CA TYR A 167 0.00 15.00 9.61
C TYR A 167 -1.14 15.77 8.92
N LYS A 168 -1.38 17.02 9.34
CA LYS A 168 -2.42 17.89 8.78
C LYS A 168 -1.88 19.32 8.64
N ASP A 169 -1.57 19.70 7.42
CA ASP A 169 -0.98 20.97 7.05
C ASP A 169 -2.02 21.93 6.45
N VAL A 170 -1.74 23.23 6.48
CA VAL A 170 -2.49 24.24 5.71
C VAL A 170 -1.71 24.51 4.42
N ILE A 171 -2.40 24.46 3.28
CA ILE A 171 -1.81 24.70 1.95
C ILE A 171 -2.46 25.87 1.22
N GLY A 172 -3.25 26.67 1.95
CA GLY A 172 -3.79 27.95 1.50
C GLY A 172 -4.80 28.51 2.49
N GLU A 173 -4.65 29.79 2.83
CA GLU A 173 -5.56 30.55 3.68
C GLU A 173 -6.51 31.49 2.89
N THR A 174 -7.44 32.13 3.61
CA THR A 174 -8.19 33.31 3.14
C THR A 174 -7.38 34.59 3.35
N ARG A 175 -7.93 35.74 2.94
CA ARG A 175 -7.36 37.07 3.26
C ARG A 175 -7.29 37.36 4.78
N ASN A 176 -8.02 36.60 5.60
CA ASN A 176 -8.13 36.80 7.04
C ASN A 176 -7.32 35.76 7.83
N ASP A 177 -6.41 35.01 7.19
CA ASP A 177 -5.62 33.92 7.79
C ASP A 177 -6.45 32.65 8.15
N ASP A 178 -7.71 32.55 7.69
CA ASP A 178 -8.52 31.33 7.90
C ASP A 178 -8.04 30.18 6.97
N PRO A 179 -7.89 28.93 7.45
CA PRO A 179 -7.45 27.81 6.62
C PRO A 179 -8.50 27.41 5.57
N ARG A 180 -8.23 27.73 4.31
CA ARG A 180 -9.11 27.49 3.15
C ARG A 180 -8.94 26.09 2.56
N THR A 181 -7.70 25.61 2.48
CA THR A 181 -7.36 24.29 1.94
C THR A 181 -6.38 23.61 2.89
N LEU A 182 -6.73 22.41 3.32
CA LEU A 182 -5.94 21.57 4.22
C LEU A 182 -5.39 20.37 3.45
N GLN A 183 -4.18 19.94 3.77
CA GLN A 183 -3.60 18.68 3.29
C GLN A 183 -3.43 17.72 4.46
N LEU A 184 -3.84 16.46 4.27
CA LEU A 184 -3.52 15.34 5.15
C LEU A 184 -2.37 14.56 4.53
N GLN A 185 -1.32 14.28 5.31
CA GLN A 185 -0.24 13.38 4.90
C GLN A 185 -0.24 12.13 5.79
N LEU A 186 0.00 10.96 5.21
CA LEU A 186 0.10 9.68 5.90
C LEU A 186 1.45 9.06 5.58
N ALA A 187 2.27 8.83 6.61
CA ALA A 187 3.58 8.19 6.49
C ALA A 187 3.54 6.77 7.08
N VAL A 188 3.99 5.78 6.30
CA VAL A 188 3.95 4.35 6.67
C VAL A 188 5.26 3.67 6.26
N GLU A 189 5.91 3.01 7.20
CA GLU A 189 7.04 2.11 6.97
C GLU A 189 6.52 0.69 6.71
N VAL A 190 7.04 0.00 5.69
CA VAL A 190 6.55 -1.31 5.24
C VAL A 190 7.71 -2.25 4.90
N THR A 191 7.68 -3.48 5.41
CA THR A 191 8.65 -4.54 5.09
C THR A 191 7.92 -5.78 4.58
N TRP A 192 8.31 -6.31 3.43
CA TRP A 192 7.79 -7.58 2.91
C TRP A 192 8.89 -8.65 2.95
N THR A 193 8.60 -9.81 3.54
CA THR A 193 9.56 -10.93 3.67
C THR A 193 8.99 -12.26 3.14
N ASP A 194 9.82 -13.06 2.48
CA ASP A 194 9.52 -14.47 2.11
C ASP A 194 9.75 -15.33 3.36
N MET A 195 8.72 -16.04 3.83
CA MET A 195 8.82 -16.85 5.04
C MET A 195 9.68 -18.11 4.85
N ARG A 196 9.77 -18.63 3.62
CA ARG A 196 10.52 -19.83 3.26
C ARG A 196 12.01 -19.54 3.01
N THR A 197 12.36 -18.36 2.52
CA THR A 197 13.78 -17.96 2.31
C THR A 197 14.33 -16.98 3.33
N GLN A 198 13.47 -16.39 4.17
CA GLN A 198 13.79 -15.26 5.08
C GLN A 198 14.41 -14.04 4.38
N LYS A 199 14.34 -13.96 3.04
CA LYS A 199 14.80 -12.80 2.28
C LYS A 199 13.81 -11.65 2.46
N VAL A 200 14.33 -10.43 2.63
CA VAL A 200 13.58 -9.20 2.42
C VAL A 200 13.32 -9.04 0.91
N LEU A 201 12.09 -8.68 0.59
CA LEU A 201 11.54 -8.67 -0.77
C LEU A 201 11.45 -7.24 -1.30
N ALA A 202 10.65 -6.42 -0.60
CA ALA A 202 10.59 -4.99 -0.84
C ALA A 202 11.60 -4.28 0.10
N GLN A 203 12.79 -3.99 -0.42
CA GLN A 203 13.73 -3.03 0.17
C GLN A 203 13.96 -1.90 -0.83
N ARG A 204 13.69 -0.66 -0.42
CA ARG A 204 13.99 0.53 -1.23
C ARG A 204 15.29 1.09 -0.71
N VAL A 205 16.37 0.96 -1.49
CA VAL A 205 17.72 1.36 -1.06
C VAL A 205 17.79 2.89 -0.96
N VAL A 206 17.54 3.42 0.25
CA VAL A 206 17.59 4.85 0.58
C VAL A 206 18.60 5.06 1.72
N ALA A 207 19.88 4.79 1.40
CA ALA A 207 21.08 5.16 2.16
C ALA A 207 21.22 4.70 3.64
N ASP A 208 20.25 3.95 4.17
CA ASP A 208 20.20 3.48 5.56
C ASP A 208 20.08 1.94 5.60
N ASP A 209 20.61 1.31 6.66
CA ASP A 209 20.70 -0.17 6.79
C ASP A 209 19.34 -0.85 7.08
N SER A 210 18.25 -0.10 7.07
CA SER A 210 16.90 -0.62 7.26
C SER A 210 16.43 -1.49 6.07
N PRO A 211 15.80 -2.65 6.32
CA PRO A 211 15.13 -3.44 5.29
C PRO A 211 13.77 -2.84 4.86
N ALA A 212 13.30 -1.77 5.51
CA ALA A 212 11.95 -1.27 5.35
C ALA A 212 11.82 -0.13 4.31
N VAL A 213 10.64 -0.05 3.68
CA VAL A 213 10.27 0.99 2.72
C VAL A 213 9.37 2.02 3.40
N THR A 214 9.86 3.25 3.56
CA THR A 214 9.00 4.38 3.94
C THR A 214 8.21 4.86 2.73
N LEU A 215 6.88 4.87 2.87
CA LEU A 215 5.91 5.41 1.93
C LEU A 215 5.26 6.66 2.53
N MET A 216 4.96 7.63 1.68
CA MET A 216 4.20 8.83 2.02
C MET A 216 3.13 9.06 0.96
N THR A 217 1.89 9.27 1.39
CA THR A 217 0.78 9.70 0.54
C THR A 217 0.06 10.88 1.16
N ASP A 218 -0.54 11.71 0.32
CA ASP A 218 -1.32 12.87 0.73
C ASP A 218 -2.81 12.77 0.31
N SER A 219 -3.63 13.70 0.81
CA SER A 219 -4.89 14.12 0.19
C SER A 219 -5.22 15.54 0.64
N SER A 220 -5.88 16.35 -0.19
CA SER A 220 -6.32 17.69 0.17
C SER A 220 -7.84 17.79 0.28
N PHE A 221 -8.32 18.71 1.13
CA PHE A 221 -9.73 19.04 1.27
C PHE A 221 -9.94 20.51 1.65
N SER A 222 -11.10 21.06 1.28
CA SER A 222 -11.47 22.45 1.54
C SER A 222 -12.76 22.55 2.36
N PRO A 223 -12.70 22.89 3.66
CA PRO A 223 -13.88 22.95 4.54
C PRO A 223 -14.98 23.88 4.05
N GLU A 224 -14.64 25.02 3.44
CA GLU A 224 -15.60 25.98 2.86
C GLU A 224 -16.48 25.37 1.76
N THR A 225 -16.00 24.32 1.08
CA THR A 225 -16.77 23.58 0.05
C THR A 225 -17.62 22.44 0.62
N GLY A 226 -17.70 22.31 1.95
CA GLY A 226 -18.40 21.22 2.63
C GLY A 226 -17.66 19.89 2.64
N GLN A 227 -16.37 19.87 2.24
CA GLN A 227 -15.57 18.64 2.27
C GLN A 227 -15.13 18.29 3.69
N SER A 228 -15.38 17.04 4.09
CA SER A 228 -15.07 16.53 5.43
C SER A 228 -13.66 15.92 5.53
N MET A 229 -12.96 16.23 6.62
CA MET A 229 -11.68 15.62 7.00
C MET A 229 -11.74 14.08 7.05
N ALA A 230 -12.89 13.51 7.47
CA ALA A 230 -13.13 12.06 7.47
C ALA A 230 -13.07 11.44 6.06
N THR A 231 -13.57 12.15 5.04
CA THR A 231 -13.52 11.72 3.63
C THR A 231 -12.09 11.74 3.11
N ALA A 232 -11.36 12.83 3.34
CA ALA A 232 -9.95 12.94 2.99
C ALA A 232 -9.09 11.87 3.70
N SER A 233 -9.37 11.60 4.97
CA SER A 233 -8.74 10.51 5.74
C SER A 233 -8.94 9.14 5.10
N GLN A 234 -10.16 8.85 4.60
CA GLN A 234 -10.38 7.59 3.87
C GLN A 234 -9.65 7.58 2.53
N GLN A 235 -9.65 8.70 1.79
CA GLN A 235 -8.95 8.81 0.51
C GLN A 235 -7.43 8.63 0.61
N VAL A 236 -6.78 9.15 1.66
CA VAL A 236 -5.33 8.95 1.87
C VAL A 236 -5.02 7.52 2.32
N ILE A 237 -5.87 6.90 3.13
CA ILE A 237 -5.77 5.46 3.48
C ILE A 237 -5.92 4.58 2.23
N ASP A 238 -6.93 4.84 1.39
CA ASP A 238 -7.18 4.09 0.14
C ASP A 238 -6.09 4.36 -0.91
N ARG A 239 -5.38 5.49 -0.84
CA ARG A 239 -4.21 5.82 -1.67
C ARG A 239 -2.97 5.06 -1.19
N MET A 240 -2.71 5.05 0.11
CA MET A 240 -1.62 4.31 0.74
C MET A 240 -1.78 2.79 0.55
N ALA A 241 -2.99 2.25 0.73
CA ALA A 241 -3.27 0.83 0.51
C ALA A 241 -2.97 0.38 -0.93
N ARG A 242 -3.28 1.22 -1.93
CA ARG A 242 -2.89 0.99 -3.33
C ARG A 242 -1.38 1.02 -3.52
N GLN A 243 -0.69 2.04 -2.99
CA GLN A 243 0.78 2.14 -3.10
C GLN A 243 1.51 0.95 -2.45
N ILE A 244 0.97 0.44 -1.34
CA ILE A 244 1.47 -0.79 -0.69
C ILE A 244 1.27 -2.00 -1.60
N VAL A 245 0.11 -2.14 -2.25
CA VAL A 245 -0.17 -3.20 -3.22
C VAL A 245 0.67 -3.07 -4.50
N ASP A 246 0.97 -1.85 -4.94
CA ASP A 246 1.86 -1.59 -6.09
C ASP A 246 3.29 -2.12 -5.82
N LEU A 247 3.78 -2.09 -4.57
CA LEU A 247 5.04 -2.76 -4.19
C LEU A 247 4.96 -4.29 -4.23
N LEU A 248 3.77 -4.88 -4.03
CA LEU A 248 3.55 -6.33 -4.07
C LEU A 248 3.42 -6.88 -5.51
N GLU A 249 3.08 -6.00 -6.46
CA GLU A 249 3.01 -6.29 -7.91
C GLU A 249 4.33 -6.01 -8.64
N ALA A 250 5.24 -5.22 -8.04
CA ALA A 250 6.52 -4.87 -8.64
C ALA A 250 7.49 -6.08 -8.74
N PRO A 251 8.28 -6.20 -9.82
CA PRO A 251 9.34 -7.20 -9.93
C PRO A 251 10.63 -6.76 -9.21
N TRP A 252 11.00 -7.52 -8.18
CA TRP A 252 12.23 -7.48 -7.36
C TRP A 252 12.73 -8.92 -7.15
#